data_AF-A0A947HEU9-F1
#
_entry.id   AF-A0A947HEU9-F1
#
_cell.length_a   1.000
_cell.length_b   1.000
_cell.length_c   1.000
_cell.angle_alpha   90.00
_cell.angle_beta   90.00
_cell.angle_gamma   90.00
#
_symmetry.space_group_name_H-M   'P 1'
#
loop_
_entity.id
_entity.type
_entity.pdbx_description
1 polymer ?
#
loop_
_entity_poly.entity_id
_entity_poly.type
_entity_poly.pdbx_seq_one_letter_code
_entity_poly.pdbx_strand_id
1 'polypeptide(L)'
;MKRLYVALFFSFVLPLSACQPLVLPLNQTQTPLEASLQDFLLQSVRGQSDRDAQRSKDKRREDEKHKKPPKLAERDWKDFKPRSRCERTPELLITDILLTETGEKVMGPNAPAALRPDYAGTEIRLTIQGQFEKRNEKAFKLKEFLFQLEPPLVQQSFVGNEPQARVLLDDSILLQVESVTATEIKARLNTKLLPDLYLKGNHRLSIELNRWYTDALLNVGEPAPVELSALQPQIESVEVLRERGKPMHIKLTGKGFMVFPKFSYATIDGEFGFGYQTEVTADGAAETVVHIPDPASFDLNPRHTVIYATPFGVTFKEFES
;
A
#
# COMPACT_ATOMS: atom_id res chain seq x y z
N MET A 1 -18.60 63.55 35.20
CA MET A 1 -18.23 64.12 36.50
C MET A 1 -18.77 63.24 37.62
N LYS A 2 -17.92 62.83 38.59
CA LYS A 2 -18.25 62.37 39.97
C LYS A 2 -19.10 61.07 40.09
N ARG A 3 -18.83 60.07 40.93
CA ARG A 3 -17.93 59.79 42.08
C ARG A 3 -17.92 58.25 42.27
N LEU A 4 -16.75 57.61 42.35
CA LEU A 4 -16.20 56.94 43.53
C LEU A 4 -17.19 56.53 44.64
N TYR A 5 -17.22 55.22 44.96
CA TYR A 5 -17.29 54.74 46.34
C TYR A 5 -16.26 53.62 46.55
N VAL A 6 -15.58 53.73 47.68
CA VAL A 6 -14.47 52.93 48.20
C VAL A 6 -14.95 52.31 49.51
N ALA A 7 -14.59 51.04 49.73
CA ALA A 7 -14.39 50.38 51.04
C ALA A 7 -13.58 49.10 50.72
N LEU A 8 -12.30 48.87 51.07
CA LEU A 8 -11.56 48.92 52.35
C LEU A 8 -12.33 48.24 53.49
N PHE A 9 -11.85 47.24 54.22
CA PHE A 9 -10.62 46.43 54.35
C PHE A 9 -11.01 45.32 55.35
N PHE A 10 -10.41 44.13 55.34
CA PHE A 10 -9.72 43.55 56.51
C PHE A 10 -9.23 42.12 56.22
N SER A 11 -7.92 41.99 56.42
CA SER A 11 -7.11 40.79 56.39
C SER A 11 -7.48 39.82 57.51
N PHE A 12 -7.46 38.53 57.22
CA PHE A 12 -7.05 37.51 58.19
C PHE A 12 -5.99 36.61 57.55
N VAL A 13 -4.93 36.41 58.30
CA VAL A 13 -3.65 35.82 57.93
C VAL A 13 -3.50 34.52 58.74
N LEU A 14 -3.14 33.43 58.04
CA LEU A 14 -2.50 32.17 58.47
C LEU A 14 -3.36 31.10 59.22
N PRO A 15 -2.98 29.79 59.18
CA PRO A 15 -1.69 29.23 58.74
C PRO A 15 -1.72 28.10 57.69
N LEU A 16 -0.53 27.91 57.12
CA LEU A 16 -0.06 26.74 56.38
C LEU A 16 -0.30 25.43 57.15
N SER A 17 -0.98 24.48 56.52
CA SER A 17 -0.83 23.06 56.80
C SER A 17 -0.54 22.34 55.49
N ALA A 18 0.66 21.77 55.44
CA ALA A 18 1.17 20.96 54.37
C ALA A 18 0.36 19.66 54.25
N CYS A 19 -0.38 19.50 53.15
CA CYS A 19 -0.78 18.19 52.66
C CYS A 19 0.24 17.76 51.61
N GLN A 20 1.18 16.92 52.03
CA GLN A 20 2.02 16.14 51.12
C GLN A 20 1.13 15.15 50.34
N PRO A 21 1.31 14.98 49.03
CA PRO A 21 0.76 13.82 48.36
C PRO A 21 1.58 12.59 48.76
N LEU A 22 0.88 11.54 49.21
CA LEU A 22 1.41 10.21 49.39
C LEU A 22 2.07 9.73 48.09
N VAL A 23 3.39 9.57 48.10
CA VAL A 23 4.13 8.83 47.09
C VAL A 23 4.05 7.36 47.45
N LEU A 24 3.21 6.62 46.72
CA LEU A 24 3.31 5.15 46.63
C LEU A 24 4.26 4.81 45.48
N PRO A 25 5.30 3.98 45.67
CA PRO A 25 6.07 3.45 44.56
C PRO A 25 5.33 2.22 44.04
N LEU A 26 4.74 2.33 42.85
CA LEU A 26 4.14 1.18 42.17
C LEU A 26 4.60 1.15 40.72
N ASN A 27 5.64 0.33 40.53
CA ASN A 27 6.09 -0.35 39.33
C ASN A 27 5.81 0.33 37.99
N GLN A 28 6.89 0.81 37.38
CA GLN A 28 7.04 0.80 35.93
C GLN A 28 6.89 -0.64 35.42
N THR A 29 5.66 -1.09 35.14
CA THR A 29 5.47 -2.10 34.09
C THR A 29 5.70 -1.39 32.78
N GLN A 30 6.96 -1.41 32.32
CA GLN A 30 7.24 -1.33 30.89
C GLN A 30 6.35 -2.37 30.21
N THR A 31 5.44 -1.91 29.36
CA THR A 31 4.60 -2.79 28.54
C THR A 31 5.50 -3.72 27.73
N PRO A 32 5.37 -5.06 27.85
CA PRO A 32 6.26 -5.99 27.16
C PRO A 32 6.01 -6.09 25.64
N LEU A 33 5.02 -5.35 25.11
CA LEU A 33 4.51 -5.56 23.75
C LEU A 33 5.48 -5.15 22.64
N GLU A 34 6.20 -4.03 22.78
CA GLU A 34 7.11 -3.55 21.71
C GLU A 34 8.38 -4.42 21.59
N ALA A 35 8.92 -4.90 22.70
CA ALA A 35 10.03 -5.84 22.70
C ALA A 35 9.61 -7.20 22.11
N SER A 36 8.37 -7.65 22.39
CA SER A 36 7.88 -8.95 21.90
C SER A 36 7.67 -9.01 20.38
N LEU A 37 7.32 -7.89 19.74
CA LEU A 37 7.11 -7.83 18.29
C LEU A 37 8.43 -7.83 17.52
N GLN A 38 9.45 -7.12 18.00
CA GLN A 38 10.79 -7.13 17.40
C GLN A 38 11.46 -8.51 17.58
N ASP A 39 11.31 -9.12 18.76
CA ASP A 39 11.84 -10.47 19.02
C ASP A 39 11.10 -11.55 18.21
N PHE A 40 9.79 -11.41 17.99
CA PHE A 40 9.01 -12.31 17.14
C PHE A 40 9.43 -12.22 15.66
N LEU A 41 9.67 -11.01 15.15
CA LEU A 41 10.16 -10.79 13.79
C LEU A 41 11.60 -11.34 13.59
N LEU A 42 12.45 -11.26 14.61
CA LEU A 42 13.81 -11.82 14.55
C LEU A 42 13.85 -13.35 14.63
N GLN A 43 12.92 -13.98 15.36
CA GLN A 43 12.83 -15.44 15.45
C GLN A 43 12.24 -16.08 14.19
N SER A 44 11.30 -15.42 13.50
CA SER A 44 10.74 -15.96 12.24
C SER A 44 11.76 -16.02 11.10
N VAL A 45 12.70 -15.06 11.06
CA VAL A 45 13.80 -15.02 10.07
C VAL A 45 14.85 -16.09 10.34
N ARG A 46 15.12 -16.43 11.61
CA ARG A 46 16.10 -17.48 11.98
C ARG A 46 15.54 -18.90 11.88
N GLY A 47 14.23 -19.11 12.07
CA GLY A 47 13.60 -20.43 11.98
C GLY A 47 13.55 -21.05 10.57
N GLN A 48 13.77 -20.25 9.52
CA GLN A 48 13.77 -20.72 8.12
C GLN A 48 15.12 -21.28 7.65
N SER A 49 16.27 -20.86 8.20
CA SER A 49 17.58 -21.34 7.71
C SER A 49 17.87 -22.79 8.10
N ASP A 50 17.34 -23.25 9.24
CA ASP A 50 17.69 -24.56 9.78
C ASP A 50 16.79 -25.68 9.25
N ARG A 51 15.59 -25.36 8.74
CA ARG A 51 14.67 -26.34 8.14
C ARG A 51 15.05 -26.74 6.71
N ASP A 52 15.72 -25.87 5.96
CA ASP A 52 16.11 -26.16 4.58
C ASP A 52 17.37 -27.04 4.47
N ALA A 53 18.17 -27.14 5.54
CA ALA A 53 19.37 -28.00 5.57
C ALA A 53 19.06 -29.50 5.77
N GLN A 54 17.84 -29.87 6.21
CA GLN A 54 17.49 -31.25 6.57
C GLN A 54 16.66 -32.01 5.52
N ARG A 55 16.19 -31.36 4.45
CA ARG A 55 15.31 -31.99 3.43
C ARG A 55 16.00 -32.45 2.14
N SER A 56 17.32 -32.27 1.99
CA SER A 56 18.03 -32.63 0.75
C SER A 56 18.53 -34.08 0.68
N LYS A 57 18.12 -34.95 1.59
CA LYS A 57 18.46 -36.38 1.59
C LYS A 57 17.22 -37.22 1.85
N ASP A 58 16.38 -37.40 0.85
CA ASP A 58 15.83 -38.73 0.56
C ASP A 58 15.04 -38.82 -0.75
N LYS A 59 15.36 -39.89 -1.49
CA LYS A 59 14.57 -40.64 -2.47
C LYS A 59 14.33 -40.08 -3.89
N ARG A 60 15.12 -40.68 -4.79
CA ARG A 60 14.85 -40.99 -6.20
C ARG A 60 13.79 -42.09 -6.37
N ARG A 61 13.15 -42.09 -7.56
CA ARG A 61 12.23 -43.09 -8.21
C ARG A 61 10.78 -42.92 -7.76
N GLU A 62 9.79 -42.71 -8.64
CA GLU A 62 9.39 -43.54 -9.79
C GLU A 62 8.65 -42.74 -10.90
N ASP A 63 8.78 -43.20 -12.14
CA ASP A 63 8.12 -42.69 -13.35
C ASP A 63 6.71 -43.27 -13.51
N GLU A 64 5.65 -42.46 -13.42
CA GLU A 64 4.35 -42.78 -14.04
C GLU A 64 3.72 -41.56 -14.74
N LYS A 65 3.30 -41.82 -15.98
CA LYS A 65 2.70 -40.88 -16.93
C LYS A 65 1.33 -40.40 -16.43
N HIS A 66 1.29 -39.26 -15.75
CA HIS A 66 0.06 -38.49 -15.59
C HIS A 66 0.03 -37.32 -16.57
N LYS A 67 -1.02 -37.28 -17.40
CA LYS A 67 -1.38 -36.12 -18.20
C LYS A 67 -1.38 -34.89 -17.29
N LYS A 68 -0.45 -33.97 -17.51
CA LYS A 68 -0.35 -32.72 -16.76
C LYS A 68 -1.70 -32.00 -16.84
N PRO A 69 -2.34 -31.66 -15.72
CA PRO A 69 -3.50 -30.78 -15.75
C PRO A 69 -3.05 -29.43 -16.36
N PRO A 70 -3.96 -28.69 -17.00
CA PRO A 70 -3.62 -27.36 -17.52
C PRO A 70 -3.08 -26.53 -16.36
N LYS A 71 -1.83 -26.06 -16.51
CA LYS A 71 -1.22 -25.10 -15.60
C LYS A 71 -2.05 -23.83 -15.67
N LEU A 72 -2.91 -23.60 -14.67
CA LEU A 72 -3.21 -22.23 -14.27
C LEU A 72 -1.88 -21.62 -13.83
N ALA A 73 -1.61 -20.40 -14.29
CA ALA A 73 -0.35 -19.74 -14.02
C ALA A 73 -0.23 -19.49 -12.51
N GLU A 74 0.39 -20.43 -11.79
CA GLU A 74 1.05 -20.21 -10.50
C GLU A 74 2.11 -19.12 -10.72
N ARG A 75 1.72 -17.85 -10.63
CA ARG A 75 2.68 -16.80 -10.32
C ARG A 75 2.78 -16.78 -8.81
N ASP A 76 3.76 -17.51 -8.30
CA ASP A 76 4.22 -17.42 -6.92
C ASP A 76 4.53 -15.94 -6.62
N TRP A 77 4.20 -15.44 -5.43
CA TRP A 77 4.47 -14.04 -5.04
C TRP A 77 5.97 -13.74 -4.97
N LYS A 78 6.81 -14.79 -4.85
CA LYS A 78 8.26 -14.72 -5.02
C LYS A 78 8.69 -14.42 -6.46
N ASP A 79 7.79 -14.57 -7.43
CA ASP A 79 7.98 -14.21 -8.84
C ASP A 79 7.50 -12.80 -9.19
N PHE A 80 7.23 -11.93 -8.20
CA PHE A 80 7.11 -10.49 -8.44
C PHE A 80 8.49 -9.90 -8.78
N LYS A 81 9.03 -10.30 -9.93
CA LYS A 81 10.04 -9.55 -10.63
C LYS A 81 9.31 -8.36 -11.27
N PRO A 82 9.74 -7.10 -11.07
CA PRO A 82 9.34 -6.03 -11.99
C PRO A 82 9.59 -6.58 -13.38
N ARG A 83 8.57 -6.58 -14.25
CA ARG A 83 8.51 -7.39 -15.48
C ARG A 83 9.90 -7.51 -16.10
N SER A 84 10.55 -8.66 -15.89
CA SER A 84 11.97 -8.87 -16.26
C SER A 84 12.15 -9.07 -17.77
N ARG A 85 11.26 -8.48 -18.57
CA ARG A 85 11.25 -8.43 -20.03
C ARG A 85 11.15 -6.98 -20.55
N CYS A 86 11.10 -6.00 -19.66
CA CYS A 86 11.13 -4.61 -20.05
C CYS A 86 12.59 -4.15 -20.22
N GLU A 87 12.91 -3.61 -21.38
CA GLU A 87 14.22 -3.07 -21.74
C GLU A 87 14.19 -1.54 -21.64
N ARG A 88 15.30 -0.90 -21.29
CA ARG A 88 15.43 0.56 -21.40
C ARG A 88 15.73 0.92 -22.85
N THR A 89 15.17 2.03 -23.32
CA THR A 89 15.39 2.51 -24.69
C THR A 89 15.60 4.02 -24.69
N PRO A 90 16.55 4.57 -25.46
CA PRO A 90 16.83 6.00 -25.46
C PRO A 90 15.65 6.84 -25.97
N GLU A 91 14.74 6.26 -26.76
CA GLU A 91 13.52 6.90 -27.27
C GLU A 91 12.42 7.05 -26.20
N LEU A 92 12.63 6.49 -25.01
CA LEU A 92 11.74 6.60 -23.86
C LEU A 92 12.56 7.07 -22.64
N LEU A 93 12.52 8.37 -22.36
CA LEU A 93 13.32 8.98 -21.29
C LEU A 93 12.50 10.02 -20.54
N ILE A 94 12.58 10.00 -19.20
CA ILE A 94 12.13 11.10 -18.36
C ILE A 94 13.30 12.06 -18.14
N THR A 95 13.09 13.33 -18.43
CA THR A 95 14.08 14.40 -18.21
C THR A 95 13.71 15.32 -17.06
N ASP A 96 12.42 15.45 -16.76
CA ASP A 96 11.95 16.21 -15.60
C ASP A 96 10.54 15.77 -15.17
N ILE A 97 10.16 16.11 -13.94
CA ILE A 97 8.81 15.93 -13.41
C ILE A 97 8.42 17.19 -12.66
N LEU A 98 7.29 17.79 -13.06
CA LEU A 98 6.78 19.04 -12.52
C LEU A 98 5.40 18.84 -11.89
N LEU A 99 5.08 19.59 -10.84
CA LEU A 99 3.69 19.82 -10.45
C LEU A 99 3.02 20.69 -11.52
N THR A 100 1.92 20.23 -12.10
CA THR A 100 1.29 20.92 -13.23
C THR A 100 0.76 22.30 -12.84
N GLU A 101 0.27 22.44 -11.60
CA GLU A 101 -0.33 23.66 -11.09
C GLU A 101 0.70 24.75 -10.79
N THR A 102 1.85 24.38 -10.22
CA THR A 102 2.88 25.34 -9.76
C THR A 102 4.06 25.46 -10.72
N GLY A 103 4.28 24.45 -11.58
CA GLY A 103 5.48 24.33 -12.41
C GLY A 103 6.74 23.95 -11.63
N GLU A 104 6.62 23.65 -10.33
CA GLU A 104 7.77 23.31 -9.50
C GLU A 104 8.28 21.89 -9.79
N LYS A 105 9.60 21.75 -9.82
CA LYS A 105 10.28 20.47 -10.04
C LYS A 105 10.18 19.58 -8.81
N VAL A 106 9.82 18.33 -9.02
CA VAL A 106 9.72 17.27 -8.02
C VAL A 106 10.60 16.06 -8.35
N MET A 107 11.37 16.12 -9.44
CA MET A 107 12.27 15.03 -9.85
C MET A 107 13.59 15.04 -9.04
N GLY A 108 13.86 13.91 -8.39
CA GLY A 108 15.12 13.62 -7.70
C GLY A 108 15.19 14.10 -6.25
N PRO A 109 16.23 13.65 -5.52
CA PRO A 109 16.38 13.91 -4.08
C PRO A 109 16.58 15.37 -3.70
N ASN A 110 17.06 16.19 -4.64
CA ASN A 110 17.36 17.61 -4.44
C ASN A 110 16.32 18.51 -5.14
N ALA A 111 15.15 17.96 -5.46
CA ALA A 111 14.08 18.73 -6.08
C ALA A 111 13.66 19.90 -5.18
N PRO A 112 13.39 21.10 -5.74
CA PRO A 112 12.97 22.28 -4.97
C PRO A 112 11.59 22.12 -4.33
N ALA A 113 10.75 21.23 -4.87
CA ALA A 113 9.46 20.87 -4.31
C ALA A 113 9.34 19.36 -4.09
N ALA A 114 8.24 18.97 -3.44
CA ALA A 114 7.89 17.58 -3.22
C ALA A 114 6.39 17.39 -3.47
N LEU A 115 6.02 16.20 -3.92
CA LEU A 115 4.63 15.78 -3.99
C LEU A 115 4.08 15.70 -2.56
N ARG A 116 2.98 16.39 -2.27
CA ARG A 116 2.32 16.36 -0.96
C ARG A 116 1.02 15.59 -1.06
N PRO A 117 0.98 14.31 -0.65
CA PRO A 117 -0.24 13.51 -0.69
C PRO A 117 -1.32 14.20 0.13
N ASP A 118 -2.52 14.29 -0.42
CA ASP A 118 -3.69 14.81 0.26
C ASP A 118 -4.77 13.72 0.27
N TYR A 119 -4.75 12.93 1.33
CA TYR A 119 -5.66 11.81 1.53
C TYR A 119 -7.13 12.21 1.62
N ALA A 120 -7.44 13.51 1.78
CA ALA A 120 -8.81 14.03 1.71
C ALA A 120 -9.36 14.04 0.26
N GLY A 121 -8.47 13.90 -0.73
CA GLY A 121 -8.82 13.65 -2.13
C GLY A 121 -8.53 14.78 -3.09
N THR A 122 -7.56 15.65 -2.78
CA THR A 122 -7.00 16.52 -3.80
C THR A 122 -6.17 15.68 -4.76
N GLU A 123 -6.59 15.67 -6.03
CA GLU A 123 -5.85 15.04 -7.11
C GLU A 123 -4.59 15.86 -7.41
N ILE A 124 -3.45 15.18 -7.55
CA ILE A 124 -2.18 15.83 -7.86
C ILE A 124 -1.91 15.63 -9.35
N ARG A 125 -1.72 16.71 -10.11
CA ARG A 125 -1.37 16.60 -11.53
C ARG A 125 0.13 16.77 -11.71
N LEU A 126 0.70 15.90 -12.51
CA LEU A 126 2.10 15.88 -12.87
C LEU A 126 2.26 16.14 -14.36
N THR A 127 3.21 17.01 -14.69
CA THR A 127 3.73 17.16 -16.06
C THR A 127 5.07 16.46 -16.11
N ILE A 128 5.11 15.31 -16.78
CA ILE A 128 6.31 14.49 -16.95
C ILE A 128 6.92 14.91 -18.29
N GLN A 129 8.12 15.49 -18.24
CA GLN A 129 8.84 15.95 -19.42
C GLN A 129 9.87 14.90 -19.84
N GLY A 130 10.10 14.77 -21.15
CA GLY A 130 10.98 13.73 -21.63
C GLY A 130 11.02 13.59 -23.14
N GLN A 131 11.41 12.39 -23.57
CA GLN A 131 11.25 11.92 -24.93
C GLN A 131 10.33 10.71 -24.90
N PHE A 132 9.21 10.81 -25.61
CA PHE A 132 8.11 9.85 -25.62
C PHE A 132 7.74 9.47 -27.06
N GLU A 133 8.76 9.04 -27.81
CA GLU A 133 8.63 8.69 -29.21
C GLU A 133 8.84 7.19 -29.40
N LYS A 134 8.19 6.62 -30.41
CA LYS A 134 8.49 5.26 -30.87
C LYS A 134 9.30 5.38 -32.14
N ARG A 135 10.21 4.45 -32.40
CA ARG A 135 10.89 4.36 -33.70
C ARG A 135 9.83 4.32 -34.81
N ASN A 136 9.76 5.38 -35.62
CA ASN A 136 8.78 5.64 -36.69
C ASN A 136 7.37 6.15 -36.29
N GLU A 137 7.09 6.50 -35.03
CA GLU A 137 5.87 7.23 -34.63
C GLU A 137 6.23 8.54 -33.90
N LYS A 138 5.57 9.64 -34.24
CA LYS A 138 5.86 10.98 -33.71
C LYS A 138 5.56 11.16 -32.21
N ALA A 139 4.67 10.36 -31.63
CA ALA A 139 4.32 10.37 -30.21
C ALA A 139 3.56 9.09 -29.85
N PHE A 140 3.59 8.67 -28.59
CA PHE A 140 2.67 7.64 -28.10
C PHE A 140 1.22 8.13 -28.15
N LYS A 141 0.28 7.18 -28.27
CA LYS A 141 -1.14 7.53 -28.39
C LYS A 141 -1.80 7.39 -27.04
N LEU A 142 -2.60 8.38 -26.63
CA LEU A 142 -3.35 8.35 -25.37
C LEU A 142 -4.12 7.03 -25.16
N LYS A 143 -4.72 6.48 -26.22
CA LYS A 143 -5.46 5.21 -26.19
C LYS A 143 -4.64 4.00 -25.71
N GLU A 144 -3.31 4.07 -25.78
CA GLU A 144 -2.41 3.01 -25.31
C GLU A 144 -2.33 2.98 -23.78
N PHE A 145 -2.66 4.09 -23.12
CA PHE A 145 -2.70 4.25 -21.66
C PHE A 145 -4.09 4.03 -21.05
N LEU A 146 -5.14 3.95 -21.88
CA LEU A 146 -6.51 3.83 -21.39
C LEU A 146 -6.81 2.41 -20.93
N PHE A 147 -7.27 2.30 -19.69
CA PHE A 147 -7.79 1.07 -19.12
C PHE A 147 -9.11 0.70 -19.81
N GLN A 148 -9.25 -0.58 -20.13
CA GLN A 148 -10.49 -1.13 -20.68
C GLN A 148 -11.52 -1.46 -19.57
N LEU A 149 -11.08 -1.44 -18.31
CA LEU A 149 -11.90 -1.64 -17.12
C LEU A 149 -12.08 -0.30 -16.39
N GLU A 150 -13.21 -0.14 -15.71
CA GLU A 150 -13.92 1.10 -15.38
C GLU A 150 -13.10 2.29 -14.80
N PRO A 151 -13.60 3.54 -14.93
CA PRO A 151 -12.91 4.73 -14.43
C PRO A 151 -13.01 4.91 -12.89
N PRO A 152 -12.00 5.51 -12.24
CA PRO A 152 -10.56 5.35 -12.40
C PRO A 152 -9.98 4.51 -11.25
N LEU A 153 -9.48 3.31 -11.57
CA LEU A 153 -8.71 2.48 -10.66
C LEU A 153 -7.37 3.16 -10.29
N VAL A 154 -7.02 3.15 -9.01
CA VAL A 154 -5.78 3.73 -8.46
C VAL A 154 -4.69 2.67 -8.32
N GLN A 155 -5.02 1.36 -8.31
CA GLN A 155 -3.98 0.32 -8.20
C GLN A 155 -4.32 -1.15 -8.50
N GLN A 156 -3.28 -2.00 -8.53
CA GLN A 156 -2.92 -2.83 -9.67
C GLN A 156 -2.39 -4.25 -9.29
N SER A 157 -3.31 -5.15 -9.03
CA SER A 157 -3.10 -6.59 -9.28
C SER A 157 -4.16 -6.97 -10.29
N PHE A 158 -3.80 -7.19 -11.55
CA PHE A 158 -4.81 -7.28 -12.60
C PHE A 158 -5.36 -8.69 -12.78
N VAL A 159 -6.69 -8.77 -12.82
CA VAL A 159 -7.44 -9.83 -13.51
C VAL A 159 -8.13 -9.18 -14.72
N GLY A 160 -7.44 -9.07 -15.87
CA GLY A 160 -7.99 -8.44 -17.08
C GLY A 160 -6.97 -8.08 -18.16
N ASN A 161 -7.43 -7.40 -19.22
CA ASN A 161 -6.56 -6.85 -20.27
C ASN A 161 -5.91 -5.54 -19.78
N GLU A 162 -4.64 -5.63 -19.42
CA GLU A 162 -3.84 -4.45 -19.08
C GLU A 162 -3.68 -3.51 -20.29
N PRO A 163 -3.58 -2.20 -20.07
CA PRO A 163 -3.21 -1.28 -21.13
C PRO A 163 -1.79 -1.55 -21.61
N GLN A 164 -1.53 -1.16 -22.86
CA GLN A 164 -0.22 -1.32 -23.48
C GLN A 164 0.83 -0.42 -22.85
N ALA A 165 0.40 0.73 -22.33
CA ALA A 165 1.23 1.73 -21.67
C ALA A 165 0.68 2.08 -20.29
N ARG A 166 1.56 2.36 -19.33
CA ARG A 166 1.19 2.73 -17.95
C ARG A 166 2.18 3.73 -17.39
N VAL A 167 1.70 4.57 -16.48
CA VAL A 167 2.54 5.40 -15.61
C VAL A 167 2.30 4.94 -14.18
N LEU A 168 3.35 4.49 -13.51
CA LEU A 168 3.29 3.87 -12.19
C LEU A 168 4.17 4.62 -11.20
N LEU A 169 3.74 4.69 -9.95
CA LEU A 169 4.52 5.14 -8.80
C LEU A 169 4.76 3.93 -7.88
N ASP A 170 6.02 3.72 -7.50
CA ASP A 170 6.52 2.54 -6.78
C ASP A 170 6.08 1.21 -7.40
N ASP A 171 6.08 1.16 -8.74
CA ASP A 171 5.72 0.00 -9.56
C ASP A 171 4.29 -0.54 -9.32
N SER A 172 3.49 0.21 -8.58
CA SER A 172 2.23 -0.29 -8.05
C SER A 172 1.13 0.76 -8.24
N ILE A 173 1.32 2.00 -7.77
CA ILE A 173 0.33 3.09 -7.79
C ILE A 173 0.14 3.61 -9.21
N LEU A 174 -1.07 3.51 -9.75
CA LEU A 174 -1.36 3.88 -11.12
C LEU A 174 -1.71 5.37 -11.22
N LEU A 175 -1.10 6.05 -12.20
CA LEU A 175 -1.47 7.41 -12.57
C LEU A 175 -2.38 7.39 -13.79
N GLN A 176 -3.41 8.23 -13.77
CA GLN A 176 -4.30 8.43 -14.91
C GLN A 176 -3.67 9.40 -15.90
N VAL A 177 -3.40 8.93 -17.12
CA VAL A 177 -2.85 9.77 -18.18
C VAL A 177 -3.97 10.60 -18.83
N GLU A 178 -3.78 11.92 -18.86
CA GLU A 178 -4.75 12.88 -19.42
C GLU A 178 -4.37 13.27 -20.85
N SER A 179 -3.08 13.44 -21.13
CA SER A 179 -2.59 13.80 -22.46
C SER A 179 -1.16 13.31 -22.68
N VAL A 180 -0.82 13.02 -23.93
CA VAL A 180 0.50 12.55 -24.34
C VAL A 180 0.94 13.29 -25.61
N THR A 181 2.16 13.78 -25.59
CA THR A 181 2.87 14.36 -26.73
C THR A 181 4.24 13.70 -26.86
N ALA A 182 5.03 14.11 -27.85
CA ALA A 182 6.41 13.62 -28.03
C ALA A 182 7.33 13.99 -26.85
N THR A 183 7.01 15.06 -26.11
CA THR A 183 7.89 15.63 -25.09
C THR A 183 7.27 15.72 -23.70
N GLU A 184 5.96 15.54 -23.59
CA GLU A 184 5.23 15.70 -22.33
C GLU A 184 4.13 14.64 -22.18
N ILE A 185 4.02 14.09 -20.97
CA ILE A 185 2.88 13.32 -20.50
C ILE A 185 2.27 14.08 -19.33
N LYS A 186 0.98 14.43 -19.44
CA LYS A 186 0.21 14.95 -18.30
C LYS A 186 -0.52 13.80 -17.66
N ALA A 187 -0.26 13.58 -16.38
CA ALA A 187 -0.81 12.49 -15.62
C ALA A 187 -1.36 12.99 -14.28
N ARG A 188 -2.33 12.26 -13.75
CA ARG A 188 -3.06 12.58 -12.53
C ARG A 188 -2.87 11.46 -11.53
N LEU A 189 -2.40 11.80 -10.35
CA LEU A 189 -2.29 10.91 -9.21
C LEU A 189 -3.45 11.18 -8.25
N ASN A 190 -4.29 10.17 -8.03
CA ASN A 190 -5.28 10.23 -6.98
C ASN A 190 -4.66 9.75 -5.66
N THR A 191 -4.62 10.63 -4.66
CA THR A 191 -4.07 10.31 -3.33
C THR A 191 -5.16 10.07 -2.28
N LYS A 192 -6.44 10.19 -2.67
CA LYS A 192 -7.58 10.01 -1.77
C LYS A 192 -7.56 8.64 -1.11
N LEU A 193 -7.55 8.62 0.22
CA LEU A 193 -7.58 7.38 1.01
C LEU A 193 -6.54 6.32 0.58
N LEU A 194 -5.41 6.74 0.00
CA LEU A 194 -4.33 5.85 -0.42
C LEU A 194 -3.22 5.84 0.63
N PRO A 195 -3.24 4.92 1.62
CA PRO A 195 -2.31 4.94 2.74
C PRO A 195 -0.85 4.76 2.31
N ASP A 196 -0.58 4.16 1.15
CA ASP A 196 0.76 3.84 0.64
C ASP A 196 1.73 5.03 0.55
N LEU A 197 1.22 6.25 0.36
CA LEU A 197 2.05 7.45 0.20
C LEU A 197 2.48 8.10 1.52
N TYR A 198 2.39 7.39 2.64
CA TYR A 198 2.74 7.92 3.96
C TYR A 198 4.24 8.00 4.24
N LEU A 199 5.03 7.18 3.54
CA LEU A 199 6.47 7.26 3.61
C LEU A 199 6.92 8.43 2.74
N LYS A 200 7.60 9.39 3.36
CA LYS A 200 8.30 10.46 2.66
C LYS A 200 9.62 9.96 2.07
N GLY A 201 10.07 10.60 1.00
CA GLY A 201 11.39 10.39 0.43
C GLY A 201 11.35 10.27 -1.10
N ASN A 202 12.27 9.48 -1.64
CA ASN A 202 12.33 9.27 -3.08
C ASN A 202 11.54 8.02 -3.45
N HIS A 203 10.56 8.20 -4.31
CA HIS A 203 9.71 7.16 -4.87
C HIS A 203 10.04 6.97 -6.34
N ARG A 204 9.77 5.78 -6.86
CA ARG A 204 10.08 5.47 -8.26
C ARG A 204 8.87 5.80 -9.11
N LEU A 205 8.99 6.77 -10.01
CA LEU A 205 8.02 6.94 -11.09
C LEU A 205 8.52 6.17 -12.31
N SER A 206 7.73 5.25 -12.84
CA SER A 206 8.05 4.48 -14.04
C SER A 206 7.00 4.67 -15.14
N ILE A 207 7.46 4.67 -16.38
CA ILE A 207 6.59 4.61 -17.56
C ILE A 207 6.90 3.29 -18.25
N GLU A 208 5.91 2.43 -18.37
CA GLU A 208 6.00 1.16 -19.08
C GLU A 208 5.26 1.24 -20.41
N LEU A 209 5.84 0.70 -21.48
CA LEU A 209 5.22 0.59 -22.80
C LEU A 209 5.60 -0.74 -23.46
N ASN A 210 4.66 -1.69 -23.49
CA ASN A 210 4.87 -3.05 -23.99
C ASN A 210 6.07 -3.76 -23.30
N ARG A 211 7.23 -3.72 -23.96
CA ARG A 211 8.51 -4.29 -23.48
C ARG A 211 9.54 -3.22 -23.15
N TRP A 212 9.17 -1.96 -23.14
CA TRP A 212 10.08 -0.85 -22.87
C TRP A 212 9.69 -0.17 -21.57
N TYR A 213 10.68 0.35 -20.85
CA TYR A 213 10.40 1.19 -19.69
C TYR A 213 11.45 2.28 -19.51
N THR A 214 11.04 3.32 -18.79
CA THR A 214 11.92 4.34 -18.23
C THR A 214 11.47 4.67 -16.81
N ASP A 215 12.37 5.19 -16.01
CA ASP A 215 12.06 5.59 -14.64
C ASP A 215 12.84 6.83 -14.21
N ALA A 216 12.30 7.49 -13.19
CA ALA A 216 12.93 8.59 -12.50
C ALA A 216 12.55 8.54 -11.01
N LEU A 217 13.36 9.20 -10.19
CA LEU A 217 13.03 9.41 -8.79
C LEU A 217 12.12 10.63 -8.66
N LEU A 218 11.03 10.47 -7.92
CA LEU A 218 10.06 11.48 -7.57
C LEU A 218 10.16 11.75 -6.06
N ASN A 219 10.31 13.01 -5.67
CA ASN A 219 10.34 13.39 -4.27
C ASN A 219 8.92 13.49 -3.72
N VAL A 220 8.59 12.67 -2.71
CA VAL A 220 7.34 12.71 -1.95
C VAL A 220 7.65 13.30 -0.57
N GLY A 221 6.94 14.38 -0.24
CA GLY A 221 7.09 15.12 1.01
C GLY A 221 6.14 14.64 2.09
N GLU A 222 6.10 15.40 3.17
CA GLU A 222 5.09 15.19 4.23
C GLU A 222 3.67 15.33 3.65
N PRO A 223 2.75 14.41 3.98
CA PRO A 223 1.37 14.53 3.56
C PRO A 223 0.68 15.73 4.19
N ALA A 224 -0.40 16.19 3.56
CA ALA A 224 -1.29 17.15 4.18
C ALA A 224 -1.84 16.57 5.50
N PRO A 225 -2.07 17.41 6.54
CA PRO A 225 -2.66 16.94 7.79
C PRO A 225 -3.97 16.20 7.53
N VAL A 226 -4.03 14.93 7.92
CA VAL A 226 -5.23 14.09 7.83
C VAL A 226 -5.54 13.49 9.20
N GLU A 227 -6.81 13.26 9.47
CA GLU A 227 -7.20 12.40 10.58
C GLU A 227 -6.79 10.95 10.28
N LEU A 228 -5.86 10.41 11.08
CA LEU A 228 -5.35 9.04 10.90
C LEU A 228 -6.47 7.98 10.93
N SER A 229 -7.58 8.25 11.62
CA SER A 229 -8.78 7.41 11.63
C SER A 229 -9.36 7.19 10.24
N ALA A 230 -9.20 8.13 9.32
CA ALA A 230 -9.66 8.00 7.93
C ALA A 230 -8.81 7.00 7.12
N LEU A 231 -7.56 6.75 7.54
CA LEU A 231 -6.64 5.81 6.90
C LEU A 231 -6.64 4.42 7.57
N GLN A 232 -7.39 4.25 8.66
CA GLN A 232 -7.52 2.94 9.31
C GLN A 232 -8.23 1.96 8.38
N PRO A 233 -7.76 0.70 8.33
CA PRO A 233 -8.42 -0.31 7.53
C PRO A 233 -9.83 -0.57 8.07
N GLN A 234 -10.80 -0.74 7.19
CA GLN A 234 -12.18 -1.07 7.53
C GLN A 234 -12.63 -2.22 6.64
N ILE A 235 -13.03 -3.36 7.24
CA ILE A 235 -13.56 -4.51 6.48
C ILE A 235 -15.09 -4.41 6.47
N GLU A 236 -15.64 -4.18 5.28
CA GLU A 236 -17.08 -4.10 5.07
C GLU A 236 -17.66 -5.49 4.85
N SER A 237 -17.05 -6.29 3.97
CA SER A 237 -17.47 -7.66 3.65
C SER A 237 -16.30 -8.62 3.43
N VAL A 238 -16.59 -9.92 3.59
CA VAL A 238 -15.69 -11.03 3.32
C VAL A 238 -16.41 -12.04 2.43
N GLU A 239 -15.78 -12.45 1.34
CA GLU A 239 -16.28 -13.48 0.43
C GLU A 239 -15.25 -14.62 0.32
N VAL A 240 -15.68 -15.87 0.45
CA VAL A 240 -14.80 -17.03 0.29
C VAL A 240 -14.68 -17.39 -1.19
N LEU A 241 -13.47 -17.30 -1.73
CA LEU A 241 -13.17 -17.63 -3.12
C LEU A 241 -12.77 -19.10 -3.23
N ARG A 242 -13.57 -19.87 -3.97
CA ARG A 242 -13.37 -21.31 -4.15
C ARG A 242 -12.81 -21.63 -5.52
N GLU A 243 -11.65 -22.27 -5.55
CA GLU A 243 -11.07 -22.82 -6.78
C GLU A 243 -11.35 -24.31 -6.87
N ARG A 244 -12.07 -24.74 -7.92
CA ARG A 244 -12.47 -26.15 -8.10
C ARG A 244 -13.17 -26.73 -6.86
N GLY A 245 -13.97 -25.90 -6.17
CA GLY A 245 -14.72 -26.25 -4.97
C GLY A 245 -13.94 -26.14 -3.64
N LYS A 246 -12.63 -25.86 -3.67
CA LYS A 246 -11.81 -25.71 -2.44
C LYS A 246 -11.67 -24.24 -2.05
N PRO A 247 -11.80 -23.88 -0.76
CA PRO A 247 -11.64 -22.50 -0.29
C PRO A 247 -10.14 -22.14 -0.28
N MET A 248 -9.68 -21.45 -1.32
CA MET A 248 -8.25 -21.12 -1.47
C MET A 248 -7.92 -19.71 -0.97
N HIS A 249 -8.88 -18.79 -1.06
CA HIS A 249 -8.70 -17.40 -0.71
C HIS A 249 -9.96 -16.82 -0.07
N ILE A 250 -9.80 -15.68 0.60
CA ILE A 250 -10.89 -14.78 0.92
C ILE A 250 -10.68 -13.45 0.20
N LYS A 251 -11.76 -12.85 -0.27
CA LYS A 251 -11.82 -11.50 -0.79
C LYS A 251 -12.39 -10.60 0.30
N LEU A 252 -11.61 -9.59 0.69
CA LEU A 252 -12.04 -8.54 1.60
C LEU A 252 -12.43 -7.32 0.76
N THR A 253 -13.60 -6.74 1.05
CA THR A 253 -14.01 -5.44 0.49
C THR A 253 -14.13 -4.44 1.64
N GLY A 254 -13.68 -3.20 1.41
CA GLY A 254 -13.63 -2.20 2.45
C GLY A 254 -12.87 -0.93 2.07
N LYS A 255 -12.17 -0.33 3.03
CA LYS A 255 -11.39 0.92 2.86
C LYS A 255 -10.08 0.87 3.64
N GLY A 256 -9.15 1.75 3.29
CA GLY A 256 -7.87 1.88 4.01
C GLY A 256 -6.96 0.65 3.89
N PHE A 257 -7.16 -0.16 2.84
CA PHE A 257 -6.26 -1.26 2.52
C PHE A 257 -5.02 -0.73 1.81
N MET A 258 -3.87 -1.32 2.11
CA MET A 258 -2.61 -0.96 1.47
C MET A 258 -2.46 -1.74 0.19
N VAL A 259 -1.97 -1.07 -0.85
CA VAL A 259 -1.72 -1.76 -2.10
C VAL A 259 -0.37 -2.44 -2.10
N PHE A 260 0.62 -1.82 -1.50
CA PHE A 260 1.93 -2.42 -1.33
C PHE A 260 1.88 -3.38 -0.14
N PRO A 261 1.88 -4.71 -0.38
CA PRO A 261 1.63 -5.68 0.67
C PRO A 261 2.78 -5.74 1.69
N LYS A 262 3.93 -5.11 1.44
CA LYS A 262 5.04 -5.10 2.42
C LYS A 262 4.72 -4.32 3.69
N PHE A 263 3.71 -3.45 3.66
CA PHE A 263 3.33 -2.63 4.81
C PHE A 263 2.05 -3.10 5.50
N SER A 264 1.41 -4.16 4.98
CA SER A 264 0.19 -4.72 5.56
C SER A 264 0.33 -6.22 5.76
N TYR A 265 -0.43 -6.78 6.70
CA TYR A 265 -0.60 -8.24 6.80
C TYR A 265 -2.02 -8.60 7.16
N ALA A 266 -2.40 -9.83 6.83
CA ALA A 266 -3.66 -10.40 7.23
C ALA A 266 -3.44 -11.71 7.99
N THR A 267 -4.33 -12.01 8.93
CA THR A 267 -4.38 -13.33 9.56
C THR A 267 -5.80 -13.88 9.48
N ILE A 268 -5.92 -15.18 9.30
CA ILE A 268 -7.18 -15.91 9.34
C ILE A 268 -7.08 -16.89 10.49
N ASP A 269 -7.95 -16.76 11.48
CA ASP A 269 -7.95 -17.56 12.72
C ASP A 269 -6.60 -17.56 13.47
N GLY A 270 -5.89 -16.44 13.40
CA GLY A 270 -4.57 -16.26 14.03
C GLY A 270 -3.40 -16.79 13.19
N GLU A 271 -3.65 -17.40 12.03
CA GLU A 271 -2.61 -17.84 11.10
C GLU A 271 -2.36 -16.81 9.99
N PHE A 272 -1.09 -16.62 9.60
CA PHE A 272 -0.72 -15.62 8.59
C PHE A 272 -1.28 -15.97 7.22
N GLY A 273 -2.16 -15.10 6.71
CA GLY A 273 -2.59 -15.07 5.32
C GLY A 273 -1.80 -14.02 4.54
N PHE A 274 -1.18 -14.41 3.44
CA PHE A 274 -0.53 -13.44 2.56
C PHE A 274 -1.58 -12.72 1.71
N GLY A 275 -1.70 -11.41 1.89
CA GLY A 275 -2.39 -10.54 0.94
C GLY A 275 -1.49 -10.28 -0.27
N TYR A 276 -1.99 -10.44 -1.49
CA TYR A 276 -1.16 -10.30 -2.69
C TYR A 276 -1.79 -9.46 -3.81
N GLN A 277 -3.08 -9.16 -3.70
CA GLN A 277 -3.82 -8.46 -4.73
C GLN A 277 -4.72 -7.46 -4.03
N THR A 278 -4.39 -6.17 -4.09
CA THR A 278 -5.23 -5.09 -3.58
C THR A 278 -5.53 -4.12 -4.72
N GLU A 279 -6.81 -3.88 -4.93
CA GLU A 279 -7.34 -2.91 -5.88
C GLU A 279 -7.99 -1.78 -5.08
N VAL A 280 -7.75 -0.54 -5.48
CA VAL A 280 -8.33 0.66 -4.85
C VAL A 280 -8.98 1.50 -5.94
N THR A 281 -10.22 1.88 -5.72
CA THR A 281 -11.01 2.74 -6.61
C THR A 281 -10.84 4.22 -6.22
N ALA A 282 -11.19 5.15 -7.12
CA ALA A 282 -10.97 6.57 -6.87
C ALA A 282 -11.77 7.17 -5.71
N ASP A 283 -12.86 6.52 -5.28
CA ASP A 283 -13.61 6.90 -4.08
C ASP A 283 -13.03 6.33 -2.78
N GLY A 284 -11.97 5.52 -2.88
CA GLY A 284 -11.24 4.91 -1.78
C GLY A 284 -11.82 3.58 -1.31
N ALA A 285 -12.79 3.02 -2.03
CA ALA A 285 -13.16 1.62 -1.83
C ALA A 285 -12.00 0.73 -2.28
N ALA A 286 -11.83 -0.38 -1.59
CA ALA A 286 -10.71 -1.27 -1.78
C ALA A 286 -11.16 -2.73 -1.71
N GLU A 287 -10.54 -3.55 -2.54
CA GLU A 287 -10.70 -5.00 -2.52
C GLU A 287 -9.33 -5.63 -2.36
N THR A 288 -9.18 -6.57 -1.43
CA THR A 288 -7.94 -7.33 -1.28
C THR A 288 -8.18 -8.83 -1.19
N VAL A 289 -7.31 -9.62 -1.82
CA VAL A 289 -7.36 -11.08 -1.78
C VAL A 289 -6.28 -11.60 -0.85
N VAL A 290 -6.70 -12.41 0.11
CA VAL A 290 -5.86 -13.03 1.14
C VAL A 290 -5.91 -14.55 0.99
N HIS A 291 -4.75 -15.20 1.01
CA HIS A 291 -4.67 -16.66 1.01
C HIS A 291 -5.19 -17.27 2.31
N ILE A 292 -5.96 -18.36 2.17
CA ILE A 292 -6.33 -19.22 3.30
C ILE A 292 -5.11 -20.09 3.66
N PRO A 293 -4.58 -20.03 4.90
CA PRO A 293 -3.38 -20.76 5.29
C PRO A 293 -3.52 -22.29 5.21
N ASP A 294 -4.65 -22.84 5.65
CA ASP A 294 -4.98 -24.27 5.53
C ASP A 294 -6.35 -24.48 4.83
N PRO A 295 -6.37 -24.52 3.49
CA PRO A 295 -7.58 -24.77 2.71
C PRO A 295 -8.27 -26.12 2.99
N ALA A 296 -7.53 -27.09 3.54
CA ALA A 296 -8.05 -28.46 3.71
C ALA A 296 -8.93 -28.58 4.96
N SER A 297 -8.65 -27.79 5.99
CA SER A 297 -9.39 -27.78 7.25
C SER A 297 -10.34 -26.60 7.38
N PHE A 298 -10.28 -25.61 6.47
CA PHE A 298 -11.07 -24.39 6.53
C PHE A 298 -12.58 -24.63 6.78
N ASP A 299 -13.23 -25.42 5.92
CA ASP A 299 -14.68 -25.70 6.01
C ASP A 299 -15.08 -26.56 7.24
N LEU A 300 -14.12 -27.04 8.05
CA LEU A 300 -14.43 -27.76 9.30
C LEU A 300 -14.92 -26.80 10.40
N ASN A 301 -14.53 -25.52 10.32
CA ASN A 301 -15.02 -24.47 11.20
C ASN A 301 -16.04 -23.62 10.45
N PRO A 302 -17.28 -23.48 10.96
CA PRO A 302 -18.31 -22.67 10.29
C PRO A 302 -18.09 -21.17 10.47
N ARG A 303 -17.17 -20.77 11.35
CA ARG A 303 -16.92 -19.37 11.72
C ARG A 303 -15.43 -19.11 11.73
N HIS A 304 -15.06 -18.02 11.08
CA HIS A 304 -13.69 -17.57 10.94
C HIS A 304 -13.56 -16.11 11.36
N THR A 305 -12.36 -15.73 11.77
CA THR A 305 -11.99 -14.33 12.01
C THR A 305 -10.85 -13.95 11.10
N VAL A 306 -11.05 -12.89 10.33
CA VAL A 306 -9.96 -12.22 9.61
C VAL A 306 -9.52 -10.99 10.38
N ILE A 307 -8.22 -10.80 10.52
CA ILE A 307 -7.59 -9.57 11.02
C ILE A 307 -6.78 -8.98 9.89
N TYR A 308 -6.90 -7.68 9.66
CA TYR A 308 -6.09 -6.93 8.69
C TYR A 308 -5.43 -5.75 9.40
N ALA A 309 -4.11 -5.64 9.23
CA ALA A 309 -3.28 -4.66 9.92
C ALA A 309 -2.45 -3.84 8.93
N THR A 310 -2.35 -2.54 9.22
CA THR A 310 -1.54 -1.54 8.50
C THR A 310 -0.80 -0.66 9.51
N PRO A 311 0.11 0.25 9.07
CA PRO A 311 0.74 1.22 9.97
C PRO A 311 -0.25 2.19 10.62
N PHE A 312 -1.48 2.28 10.10
CA PHE A 312 -2.51 3.19 10.58
C PHE A 312 -3.45 2.56 11.61
N GLY A 313 -3.51 1.23 11.67
CA GLY A 313 -4.35 0.52 12.63
C GLY A 313 -4.61 -0.94 12.26
N VAL A 314 -5.49 -1.56 13.04
CA VAL A 314 -5.89 -2.95 12.90
C VAL A 314 -7.42 -3.03 12.89
N THR A 315 -7.98 -3.84 12.01
CA THR A 315 -9.40 -4.17 11.98
C THR A 315 -9.58 -5.67 11.94
N PHE A 316 -10.73 -6.14 12.41
CA PHE A 316 -11.11 -7.55 12.31
C PHE A 316 -12.56 -7.70 11.87
N LYS A 317 -12.89 -8.87 11.32
CA LYS A 317 -14.25 -9.23 10.92
C LYS A 317 -14.47 -10.73 11.10
N GLU A 318 -15.58 -11.08 11.72
CA GLU A 318 -16.08 -12.46 11.75
C GLU A 318 -16.88 -12.74 10.48
N PHE A 319 -16.76 -13.96 9.95
CA PHE A 319 -17.46 -14.41 8.75
C PHE A 319 -17.68 -15.93 8.77
N GLU A 320 -18.59 -16.40 7.92
CA GLU A 320 -18.94 -17.82 7.78
C GLU A 320 -18.39 -18.39 6.46
N SER A 321 -18.03 -19.68 6.45
CA SER A 321 -17.41 -20.42 5.33
C SER A 321 -18.39 -20.85 4.23
#